data_AF-A0A497PKH9-F1
#
_entry.id   AF-A0A497PKH9-F1
#
_cell.length_a   1.000
_cell.length_b   1.000
_cell.length_c   1.000
_cell.angle_alpha   90.00
_cell.angle_beta   90.00
_cell.angle_gamma   90.00
#
_symmetry.space_group_name_H-M   'P 1'
#
loop_
_entity.id
_entity.type
_entity.pdbx_description
1 polymer ?
#
loop_
_entity_poly.entity_id
_entity_poly.type
_entity_poly.pdbx_seq_one_letter_code
_entity_poly.pdbx_strand_id
1 'polypeptide(L)'
;MEQKEEKRGKRRRRLTAEKKFEIFLETMQSGTSVGEVLRREGIYASDLARYRRMIREGAVERLKRAEKRGPTEEERRIARLEKEIRQRDELIARISMERMILLKKANGE
;
A
#
# COMPACT_ATOMS: atom_id res chain seq x y z
N MET A 1 -50.03 1.76 36.54
CA MET A 1 -48.90 0.87 36.92
C MET A 1 -48.54 0.08 35.66
N GLU A 2 -47.93 0.76 34.70
CA GLU A 2 -46.48 0.98 34.56
C GLU A 2 -45.91 -0.11 33.65
N GLN A 3 -45.73 0.31 32.40
CA GLN A 3 -45.30 -0.49 31.27
C GLN A 3 -43.85 -0.93 31.51
N LYS A 4 -43.62 -2.24 31.65
CA LYS A 4 -42.30 -2.83 31.55
C LYS A 4 -41.90 -2.82 30.07
N GLU A 5 -41.35 -1.69 29.60
CA GLU A 5 -40.60 -1.68 28.34
C GLU A 5 -39.28 -2.41 28.56
N GLU A 6 -39.29 -3.63 28.05
CA GLU A 6 -38.19 -4.56 27.88
C GLU A 6 -37.01 -3.85 27.19
N LYS A 7 -35.97 -3.51 27.97
CA LYS A 7 -34.68 -3.02 27.46
C LYS A 7 -34.01 -4.11 26.64
N ARG A 8 -34.42 -4.25 25.37
CA ARG A 8 -33.69 -5.02 24.35
C ARG A 8 -32.30 -4.41 24.25
N GLY A 9 -31.32 -5.07 24.86
CA GLY A 9 -29.93 -4.65 24.85
C GLY A 9 -29.52 -4.33 23.41
N LYS A 10 -29.20 -3.05 23.14
CA LYS A 10 -28.74 -2.58 21.82
C LYS A 10 -27.58 -3.47 21.40
N ARG A 11 -27.81 -4.33 20.42
CA ARG A 11 -26.79 -5.19 19.81
C ARG A 11 -25.62 -4.28 19.42
N ARG A 12 -24.43 -4.51 19.98
CA ARG A 12 -23.24 -3.70 19.68
C ARG A 12 -23.03 -3.69 18.17
N ARG A 13 -23.26 -2.55 17.52
CA ARG A 13 -23.08 -2.39 16.08
C ARG A 13 -21.59 -2.64 15.79
N ARG A 14 -21.30 -3.58 14.88
CA ARG A 14 -19.94 -3.81 14.43
C ARG A 14 -19.52 -2.64 13.54
N LEU A 15 -18.63 -1.78 14.03
CA LEU A 15 -18.08 -0.67 13.25
C LEU A 15 -17.14 -1.18 12.14
N THR A 16 -17.23 -0.59 10.96
CA THR A 16 -16.31 -0.83 9.84
C THR A 16 -14.91 -0.33 10.17
N ALA A 17 -13.90 -0.76 9.42
CA ALA A 17 -12.53 -0.27 9.61
C ALA A 17 -12.42 1.24 9.39
N GLU A 18 -13.07 1.76 8.34
CA GLU A 18 -13.15 3.19 8.02
C GLU A 18 -13.76 3.98 9.18
N LYS A 19 -14.91 3.53 9.71
CA LYS A 19 -15.56 4.25 10.80
C LYS A 19 -14.70 4.30 12.07
N LYS A 20 -13.94 3.25 12.36
CA LYS A 20 -12.97 3.26 13.49
C LYS A 20 -11.86 4.28 13.27
N PHE A 21 -11.40 4.44 12.03
CA PHE A 21 -10.39 5.41 11.65
C PHE A 21 -10.92 6.84 11.72
N GLU A 22 -12.14 7.10 11.25
CA GLU A 22 -12.81 8.40 11.39
C GLU A 22 -12.91 8.83 12.86
N ILE A 23 -13.38 7.93 13.74
CA ILE A 23 -13.47 8.18 15.17
C ILE A 23 -12.09 8.51 15.76
N PHE A 24 -11.05 7.78 15.34
CA PHE A 24 -9.69 8.09 15.77
C PHE A 24 -9.27 9.50 15.36
N LEU A 25 -9.47 9.89 14.09
CA LEU A 25 -9.13 11.23 13.58
C LEU A 25 -9.87 12.33 14.33
N GLU A 26 -11.17 12.15 14.56
CA GLU A 26 -11.98 13.12 15.29
C GLU A 26 -11.49 13.31 16.74
N THR A 27 -11.06 12.24 17.41
CA THR A 27 -10.49 12.33 18.76
C THR A 27 -9.10 12.98 18.81
N MET A 28 -8.46 13.17 17.66
CA MET A 28 -7.16 13.84 17.54
C MET A 28 -7.29 15.34 17.24
N GLN A 29 -8.48 15.80 16.83
CA GLN A 29 -8.72 17.21 16.54
C GLN A 29 -8.69 18.06 17.82
N SER A 30 -8.00 19.19 17.78
CA SER A 30 -7.99 20.17 18.86
C SER A 30 -9.38 20.78 19.02
N GLY A 31 -9.91 20.78 20.25
CA GLY A 31 -11.24 21.30 20.57
C GLY A 31 -12.34 20.24 20.68
N THR A 32 -12.06 18.99 20.30
CA THR A 32 -13.02 17.90 20.42
C THR A 32 -12.94 17.23 21.79
N SER A 33 -14.08 17.13 22.49
CA SER A 33 -14.16 16.35 23.72
C SER A 33 -14.20 14.86 23.39
N VAL A 34 -13.12 14.13 23.70
CA VAL A 34 -13.05 12.67 23.49
C VAL A 34 -14.25 11.97 24.12
N GLY A 35 -14.68 12.37 25.31
CA GLY A 35 -15.82 11.78 25.99
C GLY A 35 -17.15 11.96 25.25
N GLU A 36 -17.32 13.09 24.56
CA GLU A 36 -18.51 13.34 23.73
C GLU A 36 -18.54 12.42 22.51
N VAL A 37 -17.42 12.30 21.79
CA VAL A 37 -17.28 11.40 20.64
C VAL A 37 -17.57 9.96 21.05
N LEU A 38 -17.00 9.50 22.16
CA LEU A 38 -17.21 8.13 22.66
C LEU A 38 -18.70 7.86 22.95
N ARG A 39 -19.42 8.81 23.56
CA ARG A 39 -20.86 8.68 23.84
C ARG A 39 -21.69 8.70 22.57
N ARG A 40 -21.39 9.60 21.63
CA ARG A 40 -22.10 9.71 20.35
C ARG A 40 -21.97 8.43 19.51
N GLU A 41 -20.78 7.85 19.49
CA GLU A 41 -20.46 6.65 18.71
C GLU A 41 -20.77 5.35 19.48
N GLY A 42 -21.10 5.44 20.78
CA GLY A 42 -21.46 4.30 21.61
C GLY A 42 -20.32 3.34 21.90
N ILE A 43 -19.08 3.84 21.98
CA ILE A 43 -17.87 3.06 22.20
C ILE A 43 -17.19 3.43 23.53
N TYR A 44 -16.41 2.50 24.08
CA TYR A 44 -15.67 2.75 25.32
C TYR A 44 -14.27 3.30 25.06
N ALA A 45 -13.67 3.92 26.07
CA ALA A 45 -12.27 4.36 25.99
C ALA A 45 -11.30 3.21 25.68
N SER A 46 -11.61 1.98 26.12
CA SER A 46 -10.86 0.77 25.79
C SER A 46 -10.91 0.41 24.30
N ASP A 47 -12.04 0.64 23.64
CA ASP A 47 -12.17 0.46 22.19
C ASP A 47 -11.31 1.48 21.44
N LEU A 48 -11.34 2.75 21.87
CA LEU A 48 -10.50 3.80 21.29
C LEU A 48 -9.01 3.50 21.45
N ALA A 49 -8.60 3.03 22.64
CA ALA A 49 -7.21 2.59 22.88
C ALA A 49 -6.81 1.45 21.93
N ARG A 50 -7.70 0.47 21.70
CA ARG A 50 -7.48 -0.60 20.73
C ARG A 50 -7.36 -0.07 19.30
N TYR A 51 -8.23 0.87 18.90
CA TYR A 51 -8.16 1.47 17.55
C TYR A 51 -6.84 2.20 17.34
N ARG A 52 -6.40 3.02 18.31
CA ARG A 52 -5.11 3.70 18.30
C ARG A 52 -3.94 2.74 18.09
N ARG A 53 -3.95 1.60 18.79
CA ARG A 53 -2.93 0.56 18.63
C ARG A 53 -2.93 -0.02 17.22
N MET A 54 -4.09 -0.49 16.74
CA MET A 54 -4.22 -1.10 15.41
C MET A 54 -3.80 -0.16 14.28
N ILE A 55 -4.20 1.12 14.37
CA ILE A 55 -3.86 2.14 13.38
C ILE A 55 -2.35 2.40 13.38
N ARG A 56 -1.74 2.55 14.56
CA ARG A 56 -0.29 2.76 14.69
C ARG A 56 0.50 1.58 14.12
N GLU A 57 0.14 0.35 14.51
CA GLU A 57 0.81 -0.86 14.05
C GLU A 57 0.69 -1.03 12.54
N GLY A 58 -0.52 -0.87 11.99
CA GLY A 58 -0.76 -0.95 10.55
C GLY A 58 -0.02 0.13 9.76
N ALA A 59 0.01 1.36 10.26
CA ALA A 59 0.76 2.46 9.65
C ALA A 59 2.28 2.18 9.63
N VAL A 60 2.85 1.80 10.79
CA VAL A 60 4.28 1.48 10.90
C VAL A 60 4.67 0.30 10.01
N GLU A 61 3.86 -0.76 9.98
CA GLU A 61 4.11 -1.91 9.12
C GLU A 61 4.08 -1.50 7.64
N ARG A 62 3.08 -0.71 7.23
CA ARG A 62 2.95 -0.25 5.84
C ARG A 62 4.13 0.61 5.43
N LEU A 63 4.61 1.49 6.31
CA LEU A 63 5.77 2.35 6.09
C LEU A 63 7.07 1.53 6.01
N LYS A 64 7.28 0.54 6.90
CA LYS A 64 8.42 -0.39 6.82
C LYS A 64 8.44 -1.16 5.49
N ARG A 65 7.28 -1.60 5.00
CA ARG A 65 7.17 -2.27 3.69
C ARG A 65 7.46 -1.32 2.54
N ALA A 66 7.12 -0.04 2.67
CA ALA A 66 7.44 0.98 1.67
C ALA A 66 8.96 1.27 1.64
N GLU A 67 9.60 1.35 2.82
CA GLU A 67 11.04 1.56 2.95
C GLU A 67 11.86 0.39 2.38
N LYS A 68 11.38 -0.85 2.54
CA LYS A 68 12.00 -2.04 1.94
C LYS A 68 11.88 -2.14 0.43
N ARG A 69 11.15 -1.23 -0.23
CA ARG A 69 10.84 -1.26 -1.66
C ARG A 69 11.89 -0.53 -2.51
N GLY A 70 13.16 -0.70 -2.16
CA GLY A 70 14.23 -0.57 -3.16
C GLY A 70 14.16 -1.78 -4.11
N PRO A 71 14.68 -1.67 -5.35
CA PRO A 71 14.74 -2.83 -6.23
C PRO A 71 15.53 -3.94 -5.51
N THR A 72 14.90 -5.10 -5.38
CA THR A 72 15.50 -6.33 -4.86
C THR A 72 16.76 -6.67 -5.65
N GLU A 73 17.67 -7.46 -5.07
CA GLU A 73 18.88 -7.87 -5.79
C GLU A 73 18.54 -8.63 -7.08
N GLU A 74 17.43 -9.37 -7.09
CA GLU A 74 16.90 -10.06 -8.26
C GLU A 74 16.42 -9.06 -9.33
N GLU A 75 15.62 -8.05 -8.97
CA GLU A 75 15.19 -7.00 -9.92
C GLU A 75 16.40 -6.21 -10.46
N ARG A 76 17.42 -5.94 -9.64
CA ARG A 76 18.67 -5.33 -10.09
C ARG A 76 19.42 -6.22 -11.07
N ARG A 77 19.47 -7.53 -10.80
CA ARG A 77 20.10 -8.52 -11.68
C ARG A 77 19.36 -8.61 -13.01
N ILE A 78 18.03 -8.66 -13.00
CA ILE A 78 17.20 -8.67 -14.21
C ILE A 78 17.47 -7.41 -15.04
N ALA A 79 17.42 -6.22 -14.43
CA ALA A 79 17.70 -4.97 -15.14
C ALA A 79 19.11 -4.92 -15.74
N ARG A 80 20.13 -5.47 -15.07
CA ARG A 80 21.49 -5.60 -15.62
C ARG A 80 21.51 -6.54 -16.82
N LEU A 81 20.88 -7.71 -16.72
CA LEU A 81 20.82 -8.69 -17.80
C LEU A 81 20.05 -8.17 -19.02
N GLU A 82 18.91 -7.50 -18.82
CA GLU A 82 18.14 -6.89 -19.91
C GLU A 82 18.95 -5.83 -20.66
N LYS A 83 19.74 -5.02 -19.94
CA LYS A 83 20.65 -4.05 -20.55
C LYS A 83 21.72 -4.75 -21.38
N GLU A 84 22.30 -5.83 -20.86
CA GLU A 84 23.35 -6.59 -21.53
C GLU A 84 22.83 -7.28 -22.80
N ILE A 85 21.63 -7.86 -22.75
CA ILE A 85 20.95 -8.44 -23.91
C ILE A 85 20.75 -7.37 -24.98
N ARG A 86 20.18 -6.21 -24.61
CA ARG A 86 19.96 -5.11 -25.56
C ARG A 86 21.25 -4.66 -26.26
N GLN A 87 22.33 -4.50 -25.49
CA GLN A 87 23.63 -4.13 -26.05
C GLN A 87 24.16 -5.19 -27.03
N ARG A 88 23.99 -6.47 -26.70
CA ARG A 88 24.40 -7.57 -27.59
C ARG A 88 23.56 -7.60 -28.87
N ASP A 89 22.26 -7.40 -28.77
CA ASP A 89 21.35 -7.36 -29.92
C ASP A 89 21.71 -6.20 -30.87
N GLU A 90 22.00 -5.01 -30.33
CA GLU A 90 22.46 -3.86 -31.10
C GLU A 90 23.79 -4.14 -31.84
N LEU A 91 24.75 -4.79 -31.18
CA LEU A 91 26.01 -5.18 -31.81
C LEU A 91 25.81 -6.22 -32.91
N ILE A 92 24.98 -7.23 -32.67
CA ILE A 92 24.64 -8.26 -33.66
C ILE A 92 23.99 -7.62 -34.88
N ALA A 93 23.04 -6.70 -34.69
CA ALA A 93 22.40 -5.98 -35.78
C ALA A 93 23.43 -5.18 -36.60
N ARG A 94 24.34 -4.47 -35.92
CA ARG A 94 25.42 -3.72 -36.58
C ARG A 94 26.33 -4.62 -37.42
N ILE A 95 26.82 -5.72 -36.85
CA ILE A 95 27.69 -6.67 -37.55
C ILE A 95 26.96 -7.32 -38.72
N SER A 96 25.67 -7.64 -38.54
CA SER A 96 24.84 -8.24 -39.60
C SER A 96 24.66 -7.29 -40.78
N MET A 97 24.42 -6.00 -40.51
CA MET A 97 24.35 -4.96 -41.55
C MET A 97 25.68 -4.79 -42.28
N GLU A 98 26.79 -4.73 -41.55
CA GLU A 98 28.13 -4.62 -42.15
C GLU A 98 28.43 -5.81 -43.06
N ARG A 99 28.14 -7.03 -42.60
CA ARG A 99 28.27 -8.24 -43.40
C ARG A 99 27.40 -8.22 -44.65
N MET A 100 26.15 -7.78 -44.55
CA MET A 100 25.24 -7.65 -45.69
C MET A 100 25.79 -6.67 -46.74
N ILE A 101 26.32 -5.53 -46.30
CA ILE A 101 26.96 -4.55 -47.19
C ILE A 101 28.17 -5.16 -47.88
N LEU A 102 29.02 -5.90 -47.14
CA LEU A 102 30.20 -6.56 -47.72
C LEU A 102 29.80 -7.62 -48.75
N LEU A 103 28.78 -8.44 -48.49
CA LEU A 103 28.26 -9.41 -49.46
C LEU A 103 27.70 -8.73 -50.71
N LYS A 104 26.99 -7.60 -50.56
CA LYS A 104 26.49 -6.83 -51.71
C LYS A 104 27.64 -6.30 -52.57
N LYS A 105 28.69 -5.75 -51.94
CA LYS A 105 29.90 -5.29 -52.64
C LYS A 105 30.67 -6.43 -53.32
N ALA A 106 30.72 -7.61 -52.71
CA ALA A 106 31.44 -8.76 -53.25
C ALA A 106 30.70 -9.45 -54.42
N ASN A 107 29.36 -9.41 -54.43
CA ASN A 107 28.52 -10.10 -55.41
C ASN A 107 28.14 -9.25 -56.65
N GLY A 108 28.68 -8.04 -56.79
CA GLY A 108 28.66 -7.30 -58.07
C GLY A 108 27.46 -6.36 -58.28
N GLU A 109 27.47 -5.24 -57.55
CA GLU A 109 27.51 -3.90 -58.15
C GLU A 109 28.74 -3.17 -57.62
#